data_AF-A0A2Z6MC83-F1
#
_entry.id   AF-A0A2Z6MC83-F1
#
_cell.length_a   1.000
_cell.length_b   1.000
_cell.length_c   1.000
_cell.angle_alpha   90.00
_cell.angle_beta   90.00
_cell.angle_gamma   90.00
#
_symmetry.space_group_name_H-M   'P 1'
#
loop_
_entity.id
_entity.type
_entity.pdbx_description
1 polymer ?
#
loop_
_entity_poly.entity_id
_entity_poly.type
_entity_poly.pdbx_seq_one_letter_code
_entity_poly.pdbx_strand_id
1 'polypeptide(L)'
;MSGKLIDFSEQEVLDCEPYSNGCISGWVNKAFDWIISNNGIASANDYSYTANKGDCKASQGIFDGPNCPVDSKDTNHCLLIVGYDSVDGEDYWILKNSWGMSWGMNGYMRMKRNTNKTYGVCAVNAWAYNPVK
;
A
#
# COMPACT_ATOMS: atom_id res chain seq x y z
N MET A 1 -13.75 -22.35 -8.66
CA MET A 1 -13.17 -21.14 -8.03
C MET A 1 -11.75 -21.51 -7.64
N SER A 2 -10.73 -20.99 -8.30
CA SER A 2 -9.34 -21.16 -7.84
C SER A 2 -9.08 -20.12 -6.76
N GLY A 3 -9.30 -20.48 -5.50
CA GLY A 3 -8.93 -19.63 -4.38
C GLY A 3 -7.41 -19.51 -4.31
N LYS A 4 -6.88 -18.29 -4.49
CA LYS A 4 -5.48 -18.00 -4.23
C LYS A 4 -5.32 -17.91 -2.71
N LEU A 5 -4.49 -18.76 -2.13
CA LEU A 5 -4.11 -18.62 -0.72
C LEU A 5 -3.14 -17.42 -0.64
N ILE A 6 -3.54 -16.39 0.09
CA ILE A 6 -2.71 -15.21 0.38
C ILE A 6 -2.27 -15.32 1.83
N ASP A 7 -0.96 -15.20 2.04
CA ASP A 7 -0.37 -15.19 3.37
C ASP A 7 -0.33 -13.75 3.88
N PHE A 8 -0.78 -13.53 5.12
CA PHE A 8 -0.97 -12.20 5.69
C PHE A 8 0.14 -11.85 6.67
N SER A 9 0.42 -10.55 6.84
CA SER A 9 1.51 -10.10 7.70
C SER A 9 1.12 -10.07 9.18
N GLU A 10 1.65 -11.01 9.96
CA GLU A 10 1.61 -10.91 11.42
C GLU A 10 2.47 -9.75 11.94
N GLN A 11 3.49 -9.36 11.18
CA GLN A 11 4.40 -8.28 11.55
C GLN A 11 3.73 -6.92 11.53
N GLU A 12 2.81 -6.67 10.60
CA GLU A 12 2.09 -5.41 10.56
C GLU A 12 1.20 -5.25 11.79
N VAL A 13 0.47 -6.30 12.19
CA VAL A 13 -0.30 -6.31 13.43
C VAL A 13 0.63 -6.06 14.63
N LEU A 14 1.78 -6.74 14.67
CA LEU A 14 2.77 -6.58 15.73
C LEU A 14 3.30 -5.13 15.89
N ASP A 15 3.54 -4.45 14.76
CA ASP A 15 4.14 -3.12 14.74
C ASP A 15 3.10 -1.99 14.88
N CYS A 16 1.92 -2.18 14.30
CA CYS A 16 0.93 -1.12 14.09
C CYS A 16 -0.29 -1.17 15.01
N GLU A 17 -0.61 -2.33 15.57
CA GLU A 17 -1.73 -2.47 16.50
C GLU A 17 -1.36 -1.84 17.86
N PRO A 18 -2.01 -0.75 18.29
CA PRO A 18 -1.51 0.05 19.40
C PRO A 18 -1.95 -0.46 20.78
N TYR A 19 -2.87 -1.42 20.85
CA TYR A 19 -3.51 -1.87 22.10
C TYR A 19 -2.91 -3.16 22.69
N SER A 20 -1.96 -3.81 22.00
CA SER A 20 -1.19 -4.96 22.53
C SER A 20 0.27 -4.61 22.87
N ASN A 21 0.92 -5.50 23.62
CA ASN A 21 2.32 -5.37 24.06
C ASN A 21 3.32 -5.96 23.05
N GLY A 22 2.93 -6.01 21.77
CA GLY A 22 3.71 -6.60 20.69
C GLY A 22 4.28 -8.00 21.02
N CYS A 23 5.61 -8.15 20.99
CA CYS A 23 6.28 -9.44 21.20
C CYS A 23 6.13 -10.01 22.63
N ILE A 24 5.66 -9.22 23.59
CA ILE A 24 5.50 -9.68 24.99
C ILE A 24 4.17 -10.42 25.15
N SER A 25 3.08 -9.85 24.61
CA SER A 25 1.72 -10.39 24.70
C SER A 25 0.78 -9.64 23.76
N GLY A 26 -0.33 -10.27 23.37
CA GLY A 26 -1.38 -9.57 22.60
C GLY A 26 -2.76 -10.19 22.72
N TRP A 27 -3.74 -9.47 22.16
CA TRP A 27 -5.15 -9.86 22.21
C TRP A 27 -5.72 -9.96 20.80
N VAL A 28 -6.26 -11.14 20.48
CA VAL A 28 -6.79 -11.44 19.14
C VAL A 28 -7.96 -10.52 18.77
N ASN A 29 -8.83 -10.16 19.72
CA ASN A 29 -9.93 -9.23 19.46
C ASN A 29 -9.44 -7.81 19.13
N LYS A 30 -8.36 -7.35 19.78
CA LYS A 30 -7.76 -6.04 19.50
C LYS A 30 -7.08 -6.00 18.14
N ALA A 31 -6.42 -7.10 17.76
CA ALA A 31 -5.93 -7.27 16.41
C ALA A 31 -7.07 -7.15 15.39
N PHE A 32 -8.17 -7.91 15.54
CA PHE A 32 -9.28 -7.81 14.59
C PHE A 32 -9.95 -6.42 14.55
N ASP A 33 -10.19 -5.79 15.71
CA ASP A 33 -10.73 -4.43 15.77
C ASP A 33 -9.82 -3.45 15.00
N TRP A 34 -8.51 -3.56 15.21
CA TRP A 34 -7.52 -2.75 14.51
C TRP A 34 -7.51 -3.04 13.01
N ILE A 35 -7.51 -4.31 12.58
CA ILE A 35 -7.54 -4.70 11.16
C ILE A 35 -8.74 -4.08 10.44
N ILE A 36 -9.92 -4.12 11.06
CA ILE A 36 -11.13 -3.51 10.52
C ILE A 36 -10.96 -1.99 10.42
N SER A 37 -10.40 -1.35 11.45
CA SER A 37 -10.15 0.09 11.45
C SER A 37 -9.07 0.54 10.46
N ASN A 38 -8.10 -0.34 10.18
CA ASN A 38 -6.99 -0.14 9.25
C ASN A 38 -7.39 -0.48 7.79
N ASN A 39 -8.64 -0.89 7.58
CA ASN A 39 -9.16 -1.29 6.29
C ASN A 39 -8.38 -2.48 5.65
N GLY A 40 -7.96 -3.43 6.49
CA GLY A 40 -7.22 -4.63 6.09
C GLY A 40 -5.81 -4.72 6.65
N ILE A 41 -5.06 -5.70 6.15
CA ILE A 41 -3.64 -5.94 6.46
C ILE A 41 -2.85 -6.28 5.19
N ALA A 42 -1.56 -6.01 5.24
CA ALA A 42 -0.57 -6.33 4.24
C ALA A 42 -0.38 -7.84 4.09
N SER A 43 0.08 -8.27 2.91
CA SER A 43 0.56 -9.63 2.72
C SER A 43 1.90 -9.83 3.44
N ALA A 44 2.22 -11.08 3.81
CA ALA A 44 3.51 -11.41 4.41
C ALA A 44 4.70 -11.09 3.48
N ASN A 45 4.47 -11.02 2.16
CA ASN A 45 5.48 -10.60 1.19
C ASN A 45 5.79 -9.10 1.25
N ASP A 46 4.80 -8.29 1.62
CA ASP A 46 4.92 -6.82 1.66
C ASP A 46 5.42 -6.31 3.00
N TYR A 47 5.09 -7.05 4.06
CA TYR A 47 5.49 -6.73 5.43
C TYR A 47 5.99 -8.02 6.10
N SER A 48 7.22 -8.39 5.77
CA SER A 48 7.83 -9.64 6.22
C SER A 48 8.06 -9.70 7.71
N TYR A 49 7.93 -10.90 8.27
CA TYR A 49 8.14 -11.18 9.68
C TYR A 49 9.61 -11.01 10.11
N THR A 50 9.83 -10.34 11.22
CA THR A 50 11.14 -10.03 11.80
C THR A 50 11.30 -10.51 13.24
N ALA A 51 10.26 -11.13 13.81
CA ALA A 51 10.20 -11.61 15.20
C ALA A 51 10.46 -10.55 16.28
N ASN A 52 10.46 -9.27 15.92
CA ASN A 52 10.71 -8.14 16.83
C ASN A 52 9.68 -7.05 16.54
N LYS A 53 9.27 -6.29 17.57
CA LYS A 53 8.43 -5.12 17.37
C LYS A 53 9.28 -3.99 16.77
N GLY A 54 8.87 -3.51 15.60
CA GLY A 54 9.45 -2.37 14.91
C GLY A 54 8.52 -1.16 14.90
N ASP A 55 8.94 -0.12 14.18
CA ASP A 55 8.09 1.03 13.88
C ASP A 55 6.94 0.62 12.97
N CYS A 56 5.74 1.11 13.25
CA CYS A 56 4.59 0.88 12.40
C CYS A 56 4.77 1.50 11.00
N LYS A 57 4.68 0.67 9.96
CA LYS A 57 4.80 1.10 8.56
C LYS A 57 3.46 1.21 7.83
N ALA A 58 2.32 1.33 8.55
CA ALA A 58 0.94 1.28 8.05
C ALA A 58 0.54 2.34 7.00
N SER A 59 1.47 3.10 6.42
CA SER A 59 1.23 3.79 5.14
C SER A 59 1.22 2.81 3.96
N GLN A 60 0.46 1.72 4.09
CA GLN A 60 0.34 0.65 3.09
C GLN A 60 -1.13 0.45 2.69
N GLY A 61 -1.35 0.04 1.44
CA GLY A 61 -2.66 -0.08 0.82
C GLY A 61 -2.64 0.40 -0.62
N ILE A 62 -3.70 0.13 -1.37
CA ILE A 62 -3.86 0.64 -2.73
C ILE A 62 -4.49 2.04 -2.64
N PHE A 63 -3.68 3.07 -2.91
CA PHE A 63 -4.17 4.44 -2.93
C PHE A 63 -5.08 4.68 -4.15
N ASP A 64 -6.34 5.04 -3.90
CA ASP A 64 -7.37 5.27 -4.91
C ASP A 64 -7.63 6.77 -5.21
N GLY A 65 -7.01 7.65 -4.42
CA GLY A 65 -7.00 9.11 -4.60
C GLY A 65 -8.39 9.74 -4.49
N PRO A 66 -9.03 9.72 -3.30
CA PRO A 66 -10.37 10.24 -3.10
C PRO A 66 -10.42 11.77 -3.19
N ASN A 67 -9.31 12.44 -2.86
CA ASN A 67 -9.17 13.90 -2.88
C ASN A 67 -8.40 14.41 -4.11
N CYS A 68 -8.13 13.54 -5.09
CA CYS A 68 -7.45 13.96 -6.31
C CYS A 68 -8.45 14.60 -7.28
N PRO A 69 -8.04 15.68 -7.99
CA PRO A 69 -8.88 16.29 -9.01
C PRO A 69 -9.39 15.26 -10.02
N VAL A 70 -10.69 15.30 -10.30
CA VAL A 70 -11.33 14.44 -11.30
C VAL A 70 -11.15 15.09 -12.67
N ASP A 71 -10.77 14.29 -13.66
CA ASP A 71 -10.60 14.70 -15.07
C ASP A 71 -9.70 15.93 -15.30
N SER A 72 -8.75 16.17 -14.38
CA SER A 72 -7.66 17.12 -14.58
C SER A 72 -6.37 16.38 -14.95
N LYS A 73 -5.55 17.04 -15.78
CA LYS A 73 -4.19 16.62 -16.14
C LYS A 73 -3.11 17.39 -15.37
N ASP A 74 -3.52 18.20 -14.39
CA ASP A 74 -2.62 19.02 -13.60
C ASP A 74 -1.83 18.13 -12.63
N THR A 75 -0.52 18.21 -12.73
CA THR A 75 0.42 17.41 -11.93
C THR A 75 1.45 18.33 -11.28
N ASN A 76 1.83 18.03 -10.03
CA ASN A 76 2.83 18.81 -9.28
C ASN A 76 4.03 17.99 -8.79
N HIS A 77 4.01 16.66 -8.97
CA HIS A 77 5.04 15.73 -8.51
C HIS A 77 5.19 14.57 -9.49
N CYS A 78 6.38 13.98 -9.54
CA CYS A 78 6.71 12.86 -10.42
C CYS A 78 7.14 11.64 -9.61
N LEU A 79 6.74 10.45 -10.09
CA LEU A 79 7.06 9.16 -9.50
C LEU A 79 7.58 8.21 -10.59
N LEU A 80 8.28 7.15 -10.18
CA LEU A 80 8.72 6.10 -11.10
C LEU A 80 7.80 4.88 -10.96
N ILE A 81 7.05 4.56 -12.02
CA ILE A 81 6.35 3.27 -12.11
C ILE A 81 7.42 2.19 -12.33
N VAL A 82 7.52 1.24 -11.40
CA VAL A 82 8.48 0.12 -11.47
C VAL A 82 7.82 -1.22 -11.77
N GLY A 83 6.49 -1.27 -11.72
CA GLY A 83 5.73 -2.50 -11.96
C GLY A 83 4.24 -2.29 -11.74
N TYR A 84 3.50 -3.39 -11.82
CA TYR A 84 2.07 -3.47 -11.58
C TYR A 84 1.72 -4.86 -11.04
N ASP A 85 0.63 -4.96 -10.30
CA ASP A 85 0.09 -6.23 -9.84
C ASP A 85 -1.41 -6.07 -9.51
N SER A 86 -2.01 -7.11 -8.93
CA SER A 86 -3.41 -7.17 -8.55
C SER A 86 -3.59 -7.98 -7.26
N VAL A 87 -4.43 -7.50 -6.35
CA VAL A 87 -4.82 -8.23 -5.13
C VAL A 87 -6.33 -8.13 -4.96
N ASP A 88 -7.01 -9.26 -4.72
CA ASP A 88 -8.47 -9.31 -4.50
C ASP A 88 -9.34 -8.61 -5.57
N GLY A 89 -8.88 -8.65 -6.83
CA GLY A 89 -9.57 -8.00 -7.96
C GLY A 89 -9.27 -6.50 -8.10
N GLU A 90 -8.43 -5.95 -7.22
CA GLU A 90 -7.97 -4.57 -7.28
C GLU A 90 -6.61 -4.49 -7.97
N ASP A 91 -6.59 -3.86 -9.14
CA ASP A 91 -5.39 -3.64 -9.93
C ASP A 91 -4.65 -2.40 -9.45
N TYR A 92 -3.31 -2.45 -9.37
CA TYR A 92 -2.50 -1.29 -8.98
C TYR A 92 -1.16 -1.18 -9.71
N TRP A 93 -0.65 0.06 -9.78
CA TRP A 93 0.73 0.39 -10.11
C TRP A 93 1.61 0.31 -8.86
N ILE A 94 2.84 -0.14 -9.01
CA ILE A 94 3.90 -0.04 -7.99
C ILE A 94 4.77 1.16 -8.34
N LEU A 95 4.75 2.16 -7.49
CA LEU A 95 5.42 3.44 -7.70
C LEU A 95 6.55 3.60 -6.68
N LYS A 96 7.75 3.93 -7.15
CA LYS A 96 8.86 4.37 -6.32
C LYS A 96 8.80 5.89 -6.14
N ASN A 97 8.84 6.33 -4.89
CA ASN A 97 8.88 7.74 -4.50
C ASN A 97 10.30 8.17 -4.09
N SER A 98 10.49 9.48 -3.90
CA SER A 98 11.75 10.13 -3.56
C SER A 98 11.74 10.81 -2.18
N TRP A 99 10.88 10.37 -1.25
CA TRP A 99 10.71 10.96 0.09
C TRP A 99 11.38 10.14 1.22
N GLY A 100 12.32 9.28 0.87
CA GLY A 100 13.03 8.42 1.82
C GLY A 100 12.30 7.11 2.13
N MET A 101 13.02 6.20 2.80
CA MET A 101 12.54 4.85 3.12
C MET A 101 11.50 4.81 4.24
N SER A 102 11.46 5.85 5.09
CA SER A 102 10.46 5.96 6.16
C SER A 102 9.06 6.33 5.66
N TRP A 103 8.92 6.70 4.38
CA TRP A 103 7.64 7.05 3.79
C TRP A 103 7.04 5.87 3.02
N GLY A 104 5.73 5.65 3.17
CA GLY A 104 5.01 4.64 2.40
C GLY A 104 5.48 3.21 2.71
N MET A 105 5.57 2.41 1.66
CA MET A 105 6.03 1.02 1.68
C MET A 105 7.55 0.98 1.42
N ASN A 106 8.37 1.41 2.38
CA ASN A 106 9.83 1.50 2.22
C ASN A 106 10.26 2.43 1.05
N GLY A 107 9.61 3.59 0.92
CA GLY A 107 9.80 4.54 -0.17
C GLY A 107 8.93 4.27 -1.42
N TYR A 108 8.04 3.28 -1.37
CA TYR A 108 7.13 2.94 -2.46
C TYR A 108 5.66 3.21 -2.08
N MET A 109 4.79 3.22 -3.08
CA MET A 109 3.34 3.19 -2.88
C MET A 109 2.68 2.32 -3.94
N ARG A 110 1.48 1.83 -3.62
CA ARG A 110 0.57 1.22 -4.59
C ARG A 110 -0.50 2.22 -4.96
N MET A 111 -0.80 2.36 -6.24
CA MET A 111 -1.84 3.28 -6.72
C MET A 111 -2.82 2.53 -7.61
N LYS A 112 -4.11 2.67 -7.34
CA LYS A 112 -5.17 1.97 -8.08
C LYS A 112 -5.07 2.30 -9.57
N ARG A 113 -5.11 1.27 -10.41
CA ARG A 113 -5.17 1.39 -11.87
C ARG A 113 -6.48 0.82 -12.38
N ASN A 114 -6.72 0.96 -13.69
CA ASN A 114 -7.96 0.49 -14.33
C ASN A 114 -9.24 1.07 -13.69
N THR A 115 -9.17 2.33 -13.27
CA THR A 115 -10.33 3.08 -12.78
C THR A 115 -11.06 3.76 -13.95
N ASN A 116 -12.27 4.28 -13.71
CA ASN A 116 -13.02 5.07 -14.68
C ASN A 116 -12.50 6.52 -14.84
N LYS A 117 -11.36 6.87 -14.22
CA LYS A 117 -10.77 8.21 -14.32
C LYS A 117 -9.98 8.33 -15.63
N THR A 118 -10.29 9.34 -16.45
CA THR A 118 -9.67 9.55 -17.78
C THR A 118 -8.14 9.58 -17.74
N TYR A 119 -7.57 10.26 -16.74
CA TYR A 119 -6.11 10.40 -16.56
C TYR A 119 -5.55 9.48 -15.46
N GLY A 120 -6.31 8.48 -15.02
CA GLY A 120 -5.96 7.64 -13.88
C GLY A 120 -6.07 8.36 -12.53
N VAL A 121 -5.72 7.65 -11.45
CA VAL A 121 -5.69 8.22 -10.10
C VAL A 121 -4.66 9.35 -10.05
N CYS A 122 -5.09 10.54 -9.63
CA CYS A 122 -4.24 11.72 -9.48
C CYS A 122 -3.42 12.06 -10.75
N ALA A 123 -4.03 11.89 -11.92
CA ALA A 123 -3.43 12.17 -13.21
C ALA A 123 -2.15 11.36 -13.52
N VAL A 124 -1.96 10.18 -12.91
CA VAL A 124 -0.76 9.33 -13.10
C VAL A 124 -0.54 8.91 -14.57
N ASN A 125 -1.60 8.89 -15.39
CA ASN A 125 -1.51 8.57 -16.82
C ASN A 125 -1.40 9.82 -17.72
N ALA A 126 -1.37 11.03 -17.16
CA ALA A 126 -1.40 12.26 -17.95
C ALA A 126 -0.08 12.52 -18.71
N TRP A 127 1.06 12.22 -18.07
CA TRP A 127 2.39 12.53 -18.60
C TRP A 127 3.37 11.40 -18.27
N ALA A 128 3.64 10.53 -19.24
CA ALA A 128 4.55 9.40 -19.09
C ALA A 128 5.73 9.51 -20.07
N TYR A 129 6.95 9.31 -19.56
CA TYR A 129 8.18 9.35 -20.33
C TYR A 129 9.11 8.22 -19.90
N ASN A 130 9.80 7.62 -20.86
CA ASN A 130 10.84 6.62 -20.61
C ASN A 130 12.07 6.92 -21.48
N PRO A 131 13.29 6.74 -20.95
CA PRO A 131 14.49 6.79 -21.77
C PRO A 131 14.51 5.61 -22.76
N VAL A 132 15.12 5.82 -23.92
CA VAL A 132 15.39 4.79 -24.93
C VAL A 132 16.91 4.72 -25.10
N LYS A 133 17.46 3.51 -25.20
CA LYS A 133 18.89 3.26 -25.38
C LYS A 133 19.13 2.49 -26.66
#